data_AF-A0AA40LP71-F1
#
_entry.id   AF-A0AA40LP71-F1
#
_cell.length_a   1.000
_cell.length_b   1.000
_cell.length_c   1.000
_cell.angle_alpha   90.00
_cell.angle_beta   90.00
_cell.angle_gamma   90.00
#
_symmetry.space_group_name_H-M   'P 1'
#
loop_
_entity.id
_entity.type
_entity.pdbx_description
1 polymer ?
#
loop_
_entity_poly.entity_id
_entity_poly.type
_entity_poly.pdbx_seq_one_letter_code
_entity_poly.pdbx_strand_id
1 'polypeptide(L)'
;MKKNQEEMKNDIAAVKNPIESIKSRLEEAEDRISELEDKLEKNNPKREEERKEEVKEERRRRRRRREEEEEEEEEEEEEEEEEEEEKEKEKEKEKEKEKEKEKEKEKEKEKEKEKEKEKEKEKEKEKEKEKEKEKEKEKGKETLICYLCIHWLILKVYRPEGNGTKSSSVPTWLKLMSDNVKEQIYKQAKKGLTPSEISVILRNLQDTAQVRFVTGNKILEILKSKGLVPDLPEDLYHLIKKAVAVGKHLKRNKKDKDAKFHLTD
;
A
#
# COMPACT_ATOMS: atom_id res chain seq x y z
N MET A 1 -90.82 17.50 -80.91
CA MET A 1 -89.74 18.21 -80.17
C MET A 1 -88.78 17.26 -79.44
N LYS A 2 -89.24 16.18 -78.78
CA LYS A 2 -88.34 15.27 -78.03
C LYS A 2 -87.33 14.48 -78.90
N LYS A 3 -87.73 13.98 -80.08
CA LYS A 3 -86.82 13.27 -81.01
C LYS A 3 -85.58 14.10 -81.41
N ASN A 4 -85.75 15.40 -81.63
CA ASN A 4 -84.66 16.30 -82.02
C ASN A 4 -83.65 16.53 -80.89
N GLN A 5 -84.09 16.46 -79.63
CA GLN A 5 -83.18 16.59 -78.47
C GLN A 5 -82.36 15.32 -78.23
N GLU A 6 -82.89 14.16 -78.61
CA GLU A 6 -82.22 12.88 -78.40
C GLU A 6 -81.13 12.63 -79.44
N GLU A 7 -81.36 13.05 -80.68
CA GLU A 7 -80.37 13.03 -81.76
C GLU A 7 -79.18 13.94 -81.44
N MET A 8 -79.43 15.19 -81.00
CA MET A 8 -78.36 16.10 -80.56
C MET A 8 -77.56 15.54 -79.37
N LYS A 9 -78.19 14.80 -78.45
CA LYS A 9 -77.49 14.15 -77.33
C LYS A 9 -76.57 13.03 -77.81
N ASN A 10 -77.01 12.27 -78.81
CA ASN A 10 -76.21 11.19 -79.40
C ASN A 10 -74.99 11.76 -80.14
N ASP A 11 -75.15 12.86 -80.88
CA ASP A 11 -74.04 13.54 -81.56
C ASP A 11 -73.04 14.12 -80.56
N ILE A 12 -73.52 14.74 -79.47
CA ILE A 12 -72.66 15.22 -78.38
C ILE A 12 -71.92 14.06 -77.72
N ALA A 13 -72.59 12.93 -77.46
CA ALA A 13 -71.96 11.75 -76.88
C ALA A 13 -70.90 11.13 -77.81
N ALA A 14 -71.14 11.13 -79.12
CA ALA A 14 -70.19 10.66 -80.13
C ALA A 14 -68.88 11.47 -80.14
N VAL A 15 -68.94 12.76 -79.80
CA VAL A 15 -67.75 13.63 -79.66
C VAL A 15 -67.14 13.54 -78.25
N LYS A 16 -67.97 13.43 -77.21
CA LYS A 16 -67.52 13.43 -75.82
C LYS A 16 -66.75 12.17 -75.42
N ASN A 17 -67.20 10.99 -75.85
CA ASN A 17 -66.57 9.72 -75.46
C ASN A 17 -65.11 9.60 -75.96
N PRO A 18 -64.77 9.97 -77.22
CA PRO A 18 -63.38 10.04 -77.65
C PRO A 18 -62.53 11.04 -76.85
N ILE A 19 -63.10 12.20 -76.49
CA ILE A 19 -62.39 13.20 -75.68
C ILE A 19 -62.06 12.65 -74.30
N GLU A 20 -62.98 11.95 -73.65
CA GLU A 20 -62.74 11.31 -72.34
C GLU A 20 -61.69 10.19 -72.45
N SER A 21 -61.72 9.41 -73.54
CA SER A 21 -60.68 8.41 -73.82
C SER A 21 -59.30 9.04 -74.01
N ILE A 22 -59.20 10.17 -74.73
CA ILE A 22 -57.94 10.92 -74.90
C ILE A 22 -57.45 11.49 -73.56
N LYS A 23 -58.36 12.02 -72.73
CA LYS A 23 -58.02 12.54 -71.39
C LYS A 23 -57.48 11.45 -70.48
N SER A 24 -58.12 10.29 -70.42
CA SER A 24 -57.64 9.15 -69.63
C SER A 24 -56.25 8.69 -70.09
N ARG A 25 -56.00 8.69 -71.41
CA ARG A 25 -54.68 8.37 -71.96
C ARG A 25 -53.62 9.43 -71.67
N LEU A 26 -54.01 10.70 -71.56
CA LEU A 26 -53.13 11.80 -71.19
C LEU A 26 -52.75 11.69 -69.71
N GLU A 27 -53.72 11.42 -68.85
CA GLU A 27 -53.52 11.20 -67.41
C GLU A 27 -52.59 10.01 -67.16
N GLU A 28 -52.79 8.88 -67.85
CA GLU A 28 -51.90 7.73 -67.77
C GLU A 28 -50.46 8.04 -68.28
N ALA A 29 -50.32 8.93 -69.27
CA ALA A 29 -49.02 9.37 -69.75
C ALA A 29 -48.31 10.31 -68.75
N GLU A 30 -49.06 11.20 -68.09
CA GLU A 30 -48.56 12.10 -67.05
C GLU A 30 -48.07 11.31 -65.83
N ASP A 31 -48.84 10.32 -65.37
CA ASP A 31 -48.44 9.42 -64.29
C ASP A 31 -47.13 8.69 -64.63
N ARG A 32 -46.99 8.26 -65.89
CA ARG A 32 -45.80 7.55 -66.36
C ARG A 32 -44.58 8.46 -66.49
N ILE A 33 -44.76 9.74 -66.81
CA ILE A 33 -43.69 10.75 -66.78
C ILE A 33 -43.20 10.95 -65.34
N SER A 34 -44.12 11.13 -64.39
CA SER A 34 -43.78 11.30 -62.97
C SER A 34 -42.99 10.10 -62.44
N GLU A 35 -43.40 8.87 -62.77
CA GLU A 35 -42.66 7.66 -62.36
C GLU A 35 -41.23 7.59 -62.95
N LEU A 36 -41.03 8.10 -64.17
CA LEU A 36 -39.73 8.15 -64.81
C LEU A 36 -38.83 9.25 -64.23
N GLU A 37 -39.39 10.40 -63.88
CA GLU A 37 -38.68 11.50 -63.19
C GLU A 37 -38.18 11.04 -61.82
N ASP A 38 -39.01 10.32 -61.05
CA ASP A 38 -38.64 9.72 -59.76
C ASP A 38 -37.50 8.70 -59.89
N LYS A 39 -37.51 7.88 -60.95
CA LYS A 39 -36.44 6.91 -61.24
C LYS A 39 -35.14 7.61 -61.62
N LEU A 40 -35.23 8.73 -62.35
CA LEU A 40 -34.07 9.53 -62.73
C LEU A 40 -33.42 10.20 -61.51
N GLU A 41 -34.21 10.72 -60.57
CA GLU A 41 -33.69 11.36 -59.35
C GLU A 41 -32.95 10.36 -58.45
N LYS A 42 -33.47 9.12 -58.33
CA LYS A 42 -32.84 8.06 -57.53
C LYS A 42 -31.51 7.56 -58.10
N ASN A 43 -31.32 7.65 -59.42
CA ASN A 43 -30.09 7.26 -60.10
C ASN A 43 -29.06 8.39 -60.24
N ASN A 44 -29.30 9.55 -59.63
CA ASN A 44 -28.38 10.69 -59.73
C ASN A 44 -27.08 10.43 -58.93
N PRO A 45 -25.91 10.26 -59.59
CA PRO A 45 -24.66 9.84 -58.95
C PRO A 45 -24.14 10.85 -57.90
N LYS A 46 -24.51 12.13 -58.00
CA LYS A 46 -24.11 13.17 -57.04
C LYS A 46 -24.58 12.87 -55.62
N ARG A 47 -25.81 12.37 -55.43
CA ARG A 47 -26.34 11.99 -54.10
C ARG A 47 -25.64 10.79 -53.48
N GLU A 48 -25.04 9.93 -54.29
CA GLU A 48 -24.26 8.79 -53.81
C GLU A 48 -22.84 9.23 -53.42
N GLU A 49 -22.23 10.13 -54.20
CA GLU A 49 -20.95 10.76 -53.85
C GLU A 49 -21.05 11.62 -52.58
N GLU A 50 -22.10 12.42 -52.43
CA GLU A 50 -22.38 13.20 -51.22
C GLU A 50 -22.46 12.31 -49.98
N ARG A 51 -23.21 11.20 -50.04
CA ARG A 51 -23.27 10.23 -48.93
C ARG A 51 -21.92 9.56 -48.65
N LYS A 52 -21.12 9.28 -49.66
CA LYS A 52 -19.77 8.72 -49.48
C LYS A 52 -18.82 9.74 -48.84
N GLU A 53 -18.92 11.01 -49.19
CA GLU A 53 -18.14 12.09 -48.57
C GLU A 53 -18.61 12.37 -47.13
N GLU A 54 -19.92 12.36 -46.85
CA GLU A 54 -20.43 12.46 -45.47
C GLU A 54 -19.89 11.34 -44.58
N VAL A 55 -19.88 10.08 -45.07
CA VAL A 55 -19.32 8.94 -44.35
C VAL A 55 -17.80 9.07 -44.16
N LYS A 56 -17.06 9.57 -45.16
CA LYS A 56 -15.62 9.84 -45.02
C LYS A 56 -15.35 10.95 -44.02
N GLU A 57 -16.15 12.01 -44.03
CA GLU A 57 -16.01 13.14 -43.11
C GLU A 57 -16.39 12.73 -41.69
N GLU A 58 -17.42 11.91 -41.51
CA GLU A 58 -17.75 11.31 -40.21
C GLU A 58 -16.60 10.43 -39.70
N ARG A 59 -15.97 9.63 -40.57
CA ARG A 59 -14.77 8.85 -40.21
C ARG A 59 -13.60 9.74 -39.81
N ARG A 60 -13.37 10.86 -40.50
CA ARG A 60 -12.34 11.85 -40.12
C ARG A 60 -12.64 12.49 -38.77
N ARG A 61 -13.91 12.86 -38.51
CA ARG A 61 -14.34 13.41 -37.21
C ARG A 61 -14.16 12.40 -36.08
N ARG A 62 -14.52 11.12 -36.31
CA ARG A 62 -14.28 10.05 -35.32
C ARG A 62 -12.80 9.83 -35.06
N ARG A 63 -11.94 9.99 -36.07
CA ARG A 63 -10.49 9.92 -35.90
C ARG A 63 -9.98 11.09 -35.06
N ARG A 64 -10.38 12.32 -35.36
CA ARG A 64 -10.03 13.51 -34.56
C ARG A 64 -10.48 13.39 -33.12
N ARG A 65 -11.70 12.91 -32.87
CA ARG A 65 -12.16 12.67 -31.49
C ARG A 65 -11.31 11.65 -30.74
N ARG A 66 -10.82 10.62 -31.42
CA ARG A 66 -9.90 9.66 -30.78
C ARG A 66 -8.53 10.28 -30.53
N GLU A 67 -8.03 11.07 -31.47
CA GLU A 67 -6.77 11.79 -31.30
C GLU A 67 -6.90 12.81 -30.15
N GLU A 68 -8.03 13.53 -30.05
CA GLU A 68 -8.37 14.43 -28.94
C GLU A 68 -8.54 13.67 -27.61
N GLU A 69 -9.24 12.53 -27.60
CA GLU A 69 -9.38 11.66 -26.41
C GLU A 69 -8.02 11.09 -25.98
N GLU A 70 -7.15 10.70 -26.93
CA GLU A 70 -5.79 10.23 -26.66
C GLU A 70 -4.90 11.36 -26.11
N GLU A 71 -4.99 12.57 -26.65
CA GLU A 71 -4.29 13.76 -26.13
C GLU A 71 -4.77 14.14 -24.72
N GLU A 72 -6.08 14.10 -24.45
CA GLU A 72 -6.64 14.34 -23.11
C GLU A 72 -6.18 13.27 -22.09
N GLU A 73 -6.13 11.99 -22.49
CA GLU A 73 -5.59 10.92 -21.64
C GLU A 73 -4.09 11.10 -21.35
N GLU A 74 -3.29 11.54 -22.33
CA GLU A 74 -1.86 11.84 -22.12
C GLU A 74 -1.65 13.03 -21.17
N GLU A 75 -2.44 14.10 -21.29
CA GLU A 75 -2.38 15.26 -20.37
C GLU A 75 -2.77 14.86 -18.93
N GLU A 76 -3.81 14.03 -18.75
CA GLU A 76 -4.19 13.52 -17.42
C GLU A 76 -3.09 12.65 -16.79
N GLU A 77 -2.42 11.80 -17.57
CA GLU A 77 -1.29 10.99 -17.09
C GLU A 77 -0.10 11.88 -16.67
N GLU A 78 0.24 12.93 -17.44
CA GLU A 78 1.30 13.89 -17.08
C GLU A 78 0.97 14.64 -15.77
N GLU A 79 -0.27 15.10 -15.58
CA GLU A 79 -0.70 15.75 -14.33
C GLU A 79 -0.63 14.80 -13.12
N GLU A 80 -1.02 13.53 -13.28
CA GLU A 80 -0.90 12.52 -12.22
C GLU A 80 0.57 12.27 -11.83
N GLU A 81 1.48 12.19 -12.81
CA GLU A 81 2.93 12.04 -12.57
C GLU A 81 3.51 13.24 -11.81
N GLU A 82 3.15 14.47 -12.21
CA GLU A 82 3.59 15.68 -11.51
C GLU A 82 3.10 15.71 -10.05
N GLU A 83 1.84 15.36 -9.79
CA GLU A 83 1.30 15.25 -8.43
C GLU A 83 2.02 14.17 -7.60
N GLU A 84 2.35 13.03 -8.19
CA GLU A 84 3.10 11.98 -7.50
C GLU A 84 4.51 12.45 -7.11
N GLU A 85 5.21 13.14 -8.02
CA GLU A 85 6.51 13.74 -7.74
C GLU A 85 6.44 14.78 -6.61
N GLU A 86 5.43 15.66 -6.61
CA GLU A 86 5.24 16.65 -5.54
C GLU A 86 5.03 15.97 -4.18
N LYS A 87 4.19 14.93 -4.14
CA LYS A 87 3.95 14.13 -2.92
C LYS A 87 5.23 13.43 -2.46
N GLU A 88 6.08 12.98 -3.37
CA GLU A 88 7.37 12.37 -3.02
C GLU A 88 8.34 13.41 -2.44
N LYS A 89 8.47 14.57 -3.07
CA LYS A 89 9.26 15.72 -2.59
C LYS A 89 8.80 16.18 -1.21
N GLU A 90 7.49 16.21 -0.94
CA GLU A 90 6.95 16.56 0.38
C GLU A 90 7.32 15.52 1.44
N LYS A 91 7.16 14.22 1.15
CA LYS A 91 7.56 13.13 2.04
C LYS A 91 9.06 13.16 2.34
N GLU A 92 9.90 13.49 1.36
CA GLU A 92 11.34 13.62 1.57
C GLU A 92 11.69 14.78 2.51
N LYS A 93 11.06 15.94 2.30
CA LYS A 93 11.18 17.10 3.22
C LYS A 93 10.71 16.77 4.63
N GLU A 94 9.64 15.99 4.78
CA GLU A 94 9.15 15.56 6.10
C GLU A 94 10.15 14.61 6.80
N LYS A 95 10.68 13.64 6.07
CA LYS A 95 11.74 12.74 6.57
C LYS A 95 13.00 13.51 6.97
N GLU A 96 13.39 14.53 6.22
CA GLU A 96 14.55 15.36 6.55
C GLU A 96 14.31 16.15 7.84
N LYS A 97 13.13 16.79 7.98
CA LYS A 97 12.72 17.46 9.22
C LYS A 97 12.68 16.50 10.42
N GLU A 98 12.25 15.27 10.23
CA GLU A 98 12.24 14.25 11.29
C GLU A 98 13.66 13.87 11.71
N LYS A 99 14.56 13.65 10.74
CA LYS A 99 15.99 13.40 10.99
C LYS A 99 16.66 14.55 11.73
N GLU A 100 16.35 15.80 11.39
CA GLU A 100 16.88 16.97 12.12
C GLU A 100 16.38 17.01 13.56
N LYS A 101 15.09 16.79 13.79
CA LYS A 101 14.51 16.71 15.14
C LYS A 101 15.13 15.57 15.96
N GLU A 102 15.44 14.44 15.33
CA GLU A 102 16.11 13.32 16.00
C GLU A 102 17.55 13.68 16.39
N LYS A 103 18.32 14.29 15.49
CA LYS A 103 19.68 14.80 15.77
C LYS A 103 19.68 15.83 16.90
N GLU A 104 18.68 16.71 16.96
CA GLU A 104 18.56 17.70 18.03
C GLU A 104 18.28 17.05 19.39
N LYS A 105 17.35 16.08 19.43
CA LYS A 105 17.06 15.27 20.62
C LYS A 105 18.29 14.46 21.08
N GLU A 106 19.11 13.98 20.17
CA GLU A 106 20.33 13.26 20.51
C GLU A 106 21.38 14.19 21.13
N LYS A 107 21.57 15.39 20.56
CA LYS A 107 22.44 16.43 21.14
C LYS A 107 21.99 16.87 22.53
N GLU A 108 20.68 16.99 22.78
CA GLU A 108 20.17 17.28 24.13
C GLU A 108 20.48 16.16 25.12
N LYS A 109 20.28 14.89 24.73
CA LYS A 109 20.61 13.73 25.56
C LYS A 109 22.10 13.65 25.89
N GLU A 110 22.99 13.99 24.95
CA GLU A 110 24.43 14.06 25.22
C GLU A 110 24.76 15.14 26.24
N LYS A 111 24.22 16.36 26.07
CA LYS A 111 24.39 17.46 27.04
C LYS A 111 23.87 17.09 28.43
N GLU A 112 22.77 16.34 28.51
CA GLU A 112 22.22 15.88 29.79
C GLU A 112 23.13 14.83 30.44
N LYS A 113 23.66 13.87 29.67
CA LYS A 113 24.64 12.89 30.15
C LYS A 113 25.95 13.54 30.63
N GLU A 114 26.43 14.59 29.95
CA GLU A 114 27.62 15.34 30.41
C GLU A 114 27.37 16.04 31.74
N LYS A 115 26.23 16.71 31.89
CA LYS A 115 25.82 17.33 33.17
C LYS A 115 25.69 16.31 34.29
N GLU A 116 25.18 15.11 33.98
CA GLU A 116 25.06 14.04 34.95
C GLU A 116 26.44 13.51 35.40
N LYS A 117 27.36 13.33 34.45
CA LYS A 117 28.77 12.96 34.73
C LYS A 117 29.49 14.02 35.56
N GLU A 118 29.25 15.31 35.33
CA GLU A 118 29.82 16.38 36.17
C GLU A 118 29.29 16.32 37.60
N LYS A 119 27.96 16.16 37.77
CA LYS A 119 27.35 15.99 39.09
C LYS A 119 27.86 14.74 39.82
N GLU A 120 28.10 13.66 39.09
CA GLU A 120 28.65 12.43 39.66
C GLU A 120 30.10 12.63 40.12
N LYS A 121 30.93 13.32 39.33
CA LYS A 121 32.30 13.71 39.73
C LYS A 121 32.32 14.65 40.94
N GLU A 122 31.37 15.57 41.07
CA GLU A 122 31.24 16.41 42.27
C GLU A 122 30.86 15.57 43.50
N LYS A 123 29.88 14.68 43.37
CA LYS A 123 29.50 13.75 44.45
C LYS A 123 30.66 12.82 44.83
N GLU A 124 31.46 12.39 43.87
CA GLU A 124 32.63 11.54 44.14
C GLU A 124 33.71 12.30 44.90
N LYS A 125 33.97 13.57 44.54
CA LYS A 125 34.86 14.48 45.30
C LYS A 125 34.33 14.77 46.71
N GLU A 126 33.02 14.92 46.89
CA GLU A 126 32.41 15.03 48.23
C GLU A 126 32.58 13.75 49.04
N LYS A 127 32.31 12.58 48.44
CA LYS A 127 32.54 11.27 49.07
C LYS A 127 34.02 11.04 49.39
N GLU A 128 34.95 11.54 48.59
CA GLU A 128 36.38 11.45 48.88
C GLU A 128 36.77 12.33 50.08
N LYS A 129 36.20 13.54 50.18
CA LYS A 129 36.34 14.41 51.36
C LYS A 129 35.69 13.82 52.60
N GLU A 130 34.56 13.11 52.46
CA GLU A 130 33.93 12.34 53.54
C GLU A 130 34.77 11.12 53.93
N LYS A 131 35.33 10.39 52.97
CA LYS A 131 36.25 9.27 53.21
C LYS A 131 37.57 9.72 53.84
N GLU A 132 38.06 10.93 53.58
CA GLU A 132 39.19 11.51 54.34
C GLU A 132 38.79 11.81 55.79
N LYS A 133 37.58 12.33 56.03
CA LYS A 133 37.03 12.53 57.38
C LYS A 133 36.72 11.21 58.11
N GLU A 134 36.38 10.14 57.38
CA GLU A 134 36.21 8.79 57.91
C GLU A 134 37.56 8.07 58.10
N LYS A 135 38.57 8.30 57.25
CA LYS A 135 39.95 7.81 57.47
C LYS A 135 40.63 8.43 58.69
N GLU A 136 40.16 9.59 59.17
CA GLU A 136 40.49 10.09 60.52
C GLU A 136 39.73 9.37 61.65
N LYS A 137 38.58 8.73 61.37
CA LYS A 137 37.76 7.97 62.33
C LYS A 137 37.99 6.45 62.32
N GLU A 138 38.60 5.90 61.28
CA GLU A 138 38.93 4.47 61.12
C GLU A 138 40.41 4.14 61.41
N LYS A 139 41.17 5.07 62.00
CA LYS A 139 42.35 4.72 62.80
C LYS A 139 41.91 4.10 64.13
N GLY A 140 41.26 2.93 64.06
CA GLY A 140 40.77 2.24 65.25
C GLY A 140 39.64 1.25 64.95
N LYS A 141 39.88 0.30 64.05
CA LYS A 141 39.20 -0.99 63.75
C LYS A 141 39.57 -1.32 62.30
N GLU A 142 40.03 -2.47 61.85
CA GLU A 142 40.23 -3.80 62.42
C GLU A 142 41.21 -4.54 61.50
N THR A 143 42.21 -5.16 62.11
CA THR A 143 42.94 -6.30 61.56
C THR A 143 42.04 -7.53 61.62
N LEU A 144 41.21 -7.81 60.61
CA LEU A 144 40.59 -9.13 60.48
C LEU A 144 39.85 -9.23 59.15
N ILE A 145 40.35 -10.09 58.26
CA ILE A 145 39.67 -10.92 57.24
C ILE A 145 40.73 -11.26 56.17
N CYS A 146 41.63 -12.18 56.55
CA CYS A 146 42.58 -12.84 55.67
C CYS A 146 42.29 -14.37 55.56
N TYR A 147 41.22 -14.87 56.21
CA TYR A 147 40.98 -16.31 56.34
C TYR A 147 39.87 -16.89 55.44
N LEU A 148 39.22 -16.09 54.59
CA LEU A 148 38.24 -16.62 53.63
C LEU A 148 38.82 -16.86 52.23
N CYS A 149 40.07 -16.49 51.97
CA CYS A 149 40.77 -16.79 50.71
C CYS A 149 41.35 -18.21 50.65
N ILE A 150 41.45 -18.92 51.78
CA ILE A 150 42.04 -20.27 51.84
C ILE A 150 40.97 -21.37 51.64
N HIS A 151 39.68 -21.08 51.87
CA HIS A 151 38.63 -22.09 51.83
C HIS A 151 38.05 -22.39 50.44
N TRP A 152 38.40 -21.60 49.42
CA TRP A 152 37.90 -21.79 48.05
C TRP A 152 38.75 -22.75 47.20
N LEU A 153 39.90 -23.18 47.72
CA LEU A 153 40.86 -24.04 47.01
C LEU A 153 40.62 -25.56 47.21
N ILE A 154 39.60 -25.99 47.96
CA ILE A 154 39.33 -27.43 48.26
C ILE A 154 37.99 -27.95 47.69
N LEU A 155 37.42 -27.34 46.65
CA LEU A 155 36.25 -27.91 45.94
C LEU A 155 36.37 -27.81 44.41
N LYS A 156 37.53 -28.18 43.87
CA LYS A 156 37.75 -28.30 42.41
C LYS A 156 38.32 -29.67 42.00
N VAL A 157 37.71 -30.74 42.49
CA VAL A 157 37.94 -32.10 41.96
C VAL A 157 36.61 -32.86 41.92
N TYR A 158 35.87 -32.74 40.82
CA TYR A 158 35.32 -33.90 40.10
C TYR A 158 34.78 -33.48 38.73
N ARG A 159 35.34 -34.11 37.69
CA ARG A 159 34.91 -34.08 36.28
C ARG A 159 34.11 -35.37 36.05
N PRO A 160 32.95 -35.30 35.37
CA PRO A 160 32.67 -36.37 34.42
C PRO A 160 32.14 -35.85 33.07
N GLU A 161 32.45 -36.64 32.05
CA GLU A 161 32.12 -36.47 30.65
C GLU A 161 30.73 -37.08 30.33
N GLY A 162 30.06 -36.54 29.30
CA GLY A 162 29.12 -37.32 28.48
C GLY A 162 27.62 -36.99 28.60
N ASN A 163 27.14 -36.04 27.78
CA ASN A 163 26.12 -36.24 26.74
C ASN A 163 25.75 -34.88 26.10
N GLY A 164 25.60 -34.85 24.78
CA GLY A 164 25.18 -33.66 24.04
C GLY A 164 23.70 -33.36 24.26
N THR A 165 23.34 -32.92 25.45
CA THR A 165 22.08 -32.22 25.71
C THR A 165 22.38 -30.73 25.70
N LYS A 166 21.74 -29.98 24.79
CA LYS A 166 21.89 -28.52 24.71
C LYS A 166 21.62 -27.95 26.10
N SER A 167 22.65 -27.42 26.77
CA SER A 167 22.54 -26.94 28.15
C SER A 167 21.46 -25.86 28.21
N SER A 168 20.33 -26.18 28.82
CA SER A 168 19.19 -25.27 28.99
C SER A 168 19.43 -24.24 30.11
N SER A 169 20.66 -24.17 30.64
CA SER A 169 21.08 -23.28 31.70
C SER A 169 21.56 -21.95 31.14
N VAL A 170 21.23 -20.86 31.84
CA VAL A 170 21.68 -19.51 31.53
C VAL A 170 23.21 -19.49 31.40
N PRO A 171 23.78 -18.86 30.34
CA PRO A 171 25.23 -18.78 30.21
C PRO A 171 25.86 -18.04 31.38
N THR A 172 26.98 -18.55 31.89
CA THR A 172 27.66 -18.02 33.09
C THR A 172 28.13 -16.57 32.94
N TRP A 173 28.29 -16.09 31.71
CA TRP A 173 28.68 -14.71 31.40
C TRP A 173 27.50 -13.73 31.45
N LEU A 174 26.26 -14.21 31.42
CA LEU A 174 25.07 -13.37 31.42
C LEU A 174 24.69 -12.99 32.87
N LYS A 175 25.09 -11.79 33.30
CA LYS A 175 24.75 -11.22 34.63
C LYS A 175 23.39 -10.50 34.67
N LEU A 176 22.62 -10.55 33.59
CA LEU A 176 21.33 -9.87 33.50
C LEU A 176 20.27 -10.58 34.35
N MET A 177 19.63 -9.81 35.23
CA MET A 177 18.51 -10.29 36.05
C MET A 177 17.30 -10.57 35.18
N SER A 178 16.59 -11.67 35.49
CA SER A 178 15.42 -12.13 34.73
C SER A 178 14.27 -11.10 34.71
N ASP A 179 14.17 -10.25 35.73
CA ASP A 179 13.14 -9.22 35.82
C ASP A 179 13.40 -8.01 34.90
N ASN A 180 14.67 -7.62 34.70
CA ASN A 180 15.03 -6.55 33.75
C ASN A 180 14.63 -6.94 32.32
N VAL A 181 14.85 -8.21 31.95
CA VAL A 181 14.43 -8.73 30.63
C VAL A 181 12.90 -8.67 30.47
N LYS A 182 12.13 -9.00 31.51
CA LYS A 182 10.66 -8.87 31.47
C LYS A 182 10.25 -7.40 31.26
N GLU A 183 10.82 -6.47 32.02
CA GLU A 183 10.53 -5.04 31.89
C GLU A 183 10.76 -4.51 30.48
N GLN A 184 11.83 -4.95 29.84
CA GLN A 184 12.14 -4.54 28.48
C GLN A 184 11.24 -5.17 27.44
N ILE A 185 10.86 -6.44 27.60
CA ILE A 185 9.82 -7.08 26.77
C ILE A 185 8.53 -6.24 26.83
N TYR A 186 8.12 -5.80 28.01
CA TYR A 186 6.92 -4.96 28.14
C TYR A 186 7.09 -3.58 27.51
N LYS A 187 8.27 -2.96 27.64
CA LYS A 187 8.57 -1.67 27.00
C LYS A 187 8.52 -1.78 25.48
N GLN A 188 9.03 -2.87 24.91
CA GLN A 188 9.01 -3.10 23.47
C GLN A 188 7.61 -3.49 22.97
N ALA A 189 6.87 -4.30 23.70
CA ALA A 189 5.48 -4.63 23.37
C ALA A 189 4.58 -3.38 23.38
N LYS A 190 4.79 -2.45 24.33
CA LYS A 190 4.09 -1.14 24.34
C LYS A 190 4.40 -0.27 23.11
N LYS A 191 5.54 -0.48 22.45
CA LYS A 191 5.88 0.19 21.19
C LYS A 191 5.19 -0.43 19.97
N GLY A 192 4.45 -1.53 20.14
CA GLY A 192 3.76 -2.23 19.05
C GLY A 192 4.64 -3.20 18.26
N LEU A 193 5.82 -3.55 18.78
CA LEU A 193 6.71 -4.52 18.13
C LEU A 193 6.15 -5.94 18.27
N THR A 194 6.38 -6.76 17.25
CA THR A 194 5.91 -8.14 17.28
C THR A 194 6.79 -9.01 18.19
N PRO A 195 6.25 -10.09 18.78
CA PRO A 195 7.03 -11.01 19.61
C PRO A 195 8.33 -11.52 18.96
N SER A 196 8.30 -11.79 17.64
CA SER A 196 9.49 -12.19 16.89
C SER A 196 10.54 -11.07 16.82
N GLU A 197 10.13 -9.84 16.48
CA GLU A 197 10.99 -8.66 16.43
C GLU A 197 11.61 -8.35 17.79
N ILE A 198 10.81 -8.41 18.86
CA ILE A 198 11.28 -8.22 20.24
C ILE A 198 12.41 -9.19 20.55
N SER A 199 12.29 -10.44 20.12
CA SER A 199 13.33 -11.45 20.35
C SER A 199 14.65 -11.10 19.64
N VAL A 200 14.57 -10.55 18.43
CA VAL A 200 15.74 -10.14 17.63
C VAL A 200 16.42 -8.94 18.27
N ILE A 201 15.62 -7.96 18.68
CA ILE A 201 16.11 -6.73 19.30
C ILE A 201 16.78 -7.02 20.65
N LEU A 202 16.22 -7.91 21.46
CA LEU A 202 16.82 -8.32 22.74
C LEU A 202 18.18 -9.01 22.57
N ARG A 203 18.37 -9.77 21.48
CA ARG A 203 19.67 -10.37 21.16
C ARG A 203 20.67 -9.33 20.70
N ASN A 204 20.25 -8.39 19.85
CA ASN A 204 21.13 -7.39 19.25
C ASN A 204 21.54 -6.27 20.21
N LEU A 205 20.65 -5.86 21.12
CA LEU A 205 20.89 -4.71 22.01
C LEU A 205 21.47 -5.07 23.37
N GLN A 206 21.28 -6.30 23.84
CA GLN A 206 21.56 -6.66 25.24
C GLN A 206 22.33 -7.95 25.42
N ASP A 207 22.85 -8.51 24.32
CA ASP A 207 23.58 -9.79 24.34
C ASP A 207 22.81 -10.88 25.11
N THR A 208 21.48 -10.85 25.07
CA THR A 208 20.68 -11.84 25.80
C THR A 208 20.67 -13.14 25.03
N ALA A 209 21.00 -14.24 25.72
CA ALA A 209 20.67 -15.57 25.24
C ALA A 209 19.15 -15.71 25.07
N GLN A 210 18.68 -16.79 24.43
CA GLN A 210 17.24 -16.99 24.19
C GLN A 210 16.41 -16.72 25.45
N VAL A 211 15.37 -15.89 25.32
CA VAL A 211 14.52 -15.42 26.43
C VAL A 211 13.99 -16.57 27.29
N ARG A 212 13.68 -17.70 26.65
CA ARG A 212 13.24 -18.93 27.33
C ARG A 212 14.25 -19.43 28.38
N PHE A 213 15.55 -19.31 28.14
CA PHE A 213 16.57 -19.75 29.11
C PHE A 213 16.73 -18.77 30.27
N VAL A 214 16.58 -17.47 30.02
CA VAL A 214 16.79 -16.42 31.03
C VAL A 214 15.58 -16.27 31.95
N THR A 215 14.37 -16.31 31.37
CA THR A 215 13.13 -16.01 32.08
C THR A 215 12.31 -17.26 32.40
N GLY A 216 12.65 -18.43 31.84
CA GLY A 216 11.91 -19.69 31.99
C GLY A 216 10.64 -19.80 31.15
N ASN A 217 10.01 -18.67 30.82
CA ASN A 217 8.77 -18.59 30.05
C ASN A 217 9.01 -18.10 28.61
N LYS A 218 8.10 -18.42 27.70
CA LYS A 218 8.12 -17.87 26.33
C LYS A 218 7.65 -16.42 26.31
N ILE A 219 8.10 -15.64 25.32
CA ILE A 219 7.70 -14.23 25.14
C ILE A 219 6.17 -14.08 25.12
N LEU A 220 5.46 -14.96 24.39
CA LEU A 220 4.00 -14.94 24.33
C LEU A 220 3.33 -15.19 25.69
N GLU A 221 3.90 -16.03 26.55
CA GLU A 221 3.38 -16.28 27.90
C GLU A 221 3.60 -15.07 28.81
N ILE A 222 4.77 -14.43 28.70
CA ILE A 222 5.08 -13.19 29.42
C ILE A 222 4.10 -12.06 29.03
N LEU A 223 3.75 -11.96 27.74
CA LEU A 223 2.77 -10.99 27.25
C LEU A 223 1.33 -11.35 27.69
N LYS A 224 0.97 -12.65 27.74
CA LYS A 224 -0.31 -13.13 28.27
C LYS A 224 -0.52 -12.71 29.72
N SER A 225 0.51 -12.83 30.57
CA SER A 225 0.43 -12.44 31.98
C SER A 225 0.13 -10.94 32.19
N LYS A 226 0.40 -10.09 31.20
CA LYS A 226 0.08 -8.64 31.25
C LYS A 226 -1.10 -8.22 30.38
N GLY A 227 -1.74 -9.15 29.67
CA GLY A 227 -2.84 -8.84 28.75
C GLY A 227 -2.44 -8.00 27.53
N LEU A 228 -1.14 -7.97 27.17
CA LEU A 228 -0.62 -7.24 26.00
C LEU A 228 -0.53 -8.15 24.75
N VAL A 229 -1.42 -9.14 24.67
CA VAL A 229 -1.38 -10.14 23.59
C VAL A 229 -2.16 -9.56 22.41
N PRO A 230 -1.60 -9.58 21.20
CA PRO A 230 -2.36 -9.22 20.02
C PRO A 230 -3.53 -10.20 19.81
N ASP A 231 -4.71 -9.66 19.46
CA ASP A 231 -5.92 -10.47 19.24
C ASP A 231 -5.74 -11.49 18.10
N LEU A 232 -4.87 -11.18 17.15
CA LEU A 232 -4.49 -12.04 16.04
C LEU A 232 -3.05 -12.55 16.24
N PRO A 233 -2.80 -13.86 16.04
CA PRO A 233 -1.44 -14.39 16.12
C PRO A 233 -0.59 -13.83 14.97
N GLU A 234 0.69 -13.57 15.29
CA GLU A 234 1.65 -12.91 14.40
C GLU A 234 1.76 -13.57 13.02
N ASP A 235 1.75 -14.90 12.97
CA ASP A 235 1.90 -15.67 11.73
C ASP A 235 0.71 -15.44 10.77
N LEU A 236 -0.52 -15.54 11.30
CA LEU A 236 -1.72 -15.24 10.51
C LEU A 236 -1.77 -13.78 10.07
N TYR A 237 -1.39 -12.86 10.94
CA TYR A 237 -1.32 -11.44 10.59
C TYR A 237 -0.39 -11.19 9.39
N HIS A 238 0.80 -11.82 9.38
CA HIS A 238 1.74 -11.67 8.26
C HIS A 238 1.27 -12.34 6.97
N LEU A 239 0.61 -13.50 7.06
CA LEU A 239 0.00 -14.16 5.91
C LEU A 239 -1.10 -13.30 5.28
N ILE A 240 -2.00 -12.74 6.11
CA ILE A 240 -3.06 -11.83 5.65
C ILE A 240 -2.45 -10.58 5.04
N LYS A 241 -1.45 -9.97 5.69
CA LYS A 241 -0.76 -8.77 5.18
C LYS A 241 -0.13 -9.04 3.82
N LYS A 242 0.51 -10.20 3.63
CA LYS A 242 1.10 -10.61 2.34
C LYS A 242 0.02 -10.83 1.29
N ALA A 243 -1.05 -11.55 1.61
CA ALA A 243 -2.17 -11.78 0.69
C ALA A 243 -2.84 -10.46 0.25
N VAL A 244 -3.04 -9.52 1.18
CA VAL A 244 -3.58 -8.18 0.86
C VAL A 244 -2.63 -7.39 -0.03
N ALA A 245 -1.31 -7.46 0.21
CA ALA A 245 -0.32 -6.80 -0.63
C ALA A 245 -0.32 -7.35 -2.06
N VAL A 246 -0.33 -8.68 -2.21
CA VAL A 246 -0.43 -9.34 -3.53
C VAL A 246 -1.76 -9.01 -4.22
N GLY A 247 -2.86 -8.99 -3.47
CA GLY A 247 -4.17 -8.59 -4.00
C GLY A 247 -4.20 -7.15 -4.50
N LYS A 248 -3.53 -6.21 -3.81
CA LYS A 248 -3.37 -4.82 -4.29
C LYS A 248 -2.50 -4.73 -5.53
N HIS A 249 -1.40 -5.48 -5.60
CA HIS A 249 -0.54 -5.57 -6.77
C HIS A 249 -1.30 -6.06 -8.01
N LEU A 250 -2.07 -7.15 -7.88
CA LEU A 250 -2.85 -7.72 -8.96
C LEU A 250 -3.99 -6.82 -9.47
N LYS A 251 -4.52 -5.92 -8.64
CA LYS A 251 -5.52 -4.92 -9.07
C LYS A 251 -4.95 -3.96 -10.12
N ARG A 252 -3.68 -3.57 -9.97
CA ARG A 252 -2.94 -2.72 -10.92
C ARG A 252 -2.38 -3.57 -12.07
N ASN A 253 -1.80 -4.72 -11.74
CA ASN A 253 -1.12 -5.61 -12.67
C ASN A 253 -1.96 -6.85 -13.01
N LYS A 254 -3.04 -6.67 -13.80
CA LYS A 254 -3.98 -7.76 -14.16
C LYS A 254 -3.35 -8.88 -14.99
N LYS A 255 -2.21 -8.63 -15.65
CA LYS A 255 -1.51 -9.59 -16.52
C LYS A 255 -0.49 -10.49 -15.78
N ASP A 256 -0.17 -10.18 -14.52
CA ASP A 256 0.81 -10.93 -13.74
C ASP A 256 0.25 -12.29 -13.28
N LYS A 257 0.57 -13.33 -14.06
CA LYS A 257 0.12 -14.71 -13.80
C LYS A 257 0.88 -15.37 -12.64
N ASP A 258 2.12 -14.96 -12.40
CA ASP A 258 2.96 -15.54 -11.35
C ASP A 258 2.49 -15.09 -9.97
N ALA A 259 2.22 -13.79 -9.80
CA ALA A 259 1.63 -13.28 -8.57
C ALA A 259 0.21 -13.83 -8.32
N LYS A 260 -0.55 -14.11 -9.38
CA LYS A 260 -1.88 -14.72 -9.28
C LYS A 260 -1.80 -16.17 -8.79
N PHE A 261 -0.84 -16.95 -9.30
CA PHE A 261 -0.61 -18.33 -8.90
C PHE A 261 -0.31 -18.44 -7.39
N HIS A 262 0.62 -17.63 -6.90
CA HIS A 262 1.02 -17.60 -5.48
C HIS A 262 -0.06 -17.01 -4.52
N LEU A 263 -1.18 -16.50 -5.05
CA LEU A 263 -2.32 -16.07 -4.25
C LEU A 263 -3.38 -17.17 -4.12
N THR A 264 -3.47 -18.07 -5.10
CA THR A 264 -4.50 -19.11 -5.18
C THR A 264 -4.08 -20.47 -4.62
N ASP A 265 -2.78 -20.78 -4.65
CA ASP A 265 -2.16 -21.98 -4.03
C ASP A 265 -1.54 -21.66 -2.67
#